data_AF-A0A3M2BI40-F1
#
_entry.id   AF-A0A3M2BI40-F1
#
_cell.length_a   1.000
_cell.length_b   1.000
_cell.length_c   1.000
_cell.angle_alpha   90.00
_cell.angle_beta   90.00
_cell.angle_gamma   90.00
#
_symmetry.space_group_name_H-M   'P 1'
#
loop_
_entity.id
_entity.type
_entity.pdbx_description
1 polymer ?
#
loop_
_entity_poly.entity_id
_entity_poly.type
_entity_poly.pdbx_seq_one_letter_code
_entity_poly.pdbx_strand_id
1 'polypeptide(L)'
;MVASTMIIAIPTGVKIFNWLATMWGGQIRFNSAMLYCIGLLAIFTVGGLSGIMHAAAPVDLQQHDSYFVVAHFHYVVAGGVMAGIFAGIHYWFPKATGRLMSETLGKWSFWTYFIGFNLTFFPMHFSGLYGMPRRTWTYAEELNVQIFNQLSTVGAFIFALSGILLLYNILRSAKKGEPAGHNPFDAPTLEWSIPSPPHHYNFPVIPEVRSREPLWHEDERREIEAVTLGEAAEEPHMPNPSFWPLLTAMGATLTWGLIMTRIWWAPLIGLALTGICIFMWATEDPFAEKGSHSAA
;
A
#
# COMPACT_ATOMS: atom_id res chain seq x y z
N MET A 1 -19.46 -17.87 -15.44
CA MET A 1 -18.79 -17.03 -14.41
C MET A 1 -17.90 -17.86 -13.49
N VAL A 2 -18.40 -18.96 -12.89
CA VAL A 2 -17.62 -19.90 -12.03
C VAL A 2 -16.25 -20.28 -12.60
N ALA A 3 -16.19 -20.85 -13.80
CA ALA A 3 -14.93 -21.29 -14.42
C ALA A 3 -13.95 -20.12 -14.64
N SER A 4 -14.45 -18.96 -15.06
CA SER A 4 -13.63 -17.75 -15.26
C SER A 4 -13.01 -17.28 -13.94
N THR A 5 -13.76 -17.30 -12.83
CA THR A 5 -13.24 -16.94 -11.51
C THR A 5 -12.16 -17.92 -11.03
N MET A 6 -12.35 -19.22 -11.25
CA MET A 6 -11.35 -20.24 -10.88
C MET A 6 -10.03 -20.06 -11.65
N ILE A 7 -10.08 -19.68 -12.92
CA ILE A 7 -8.87 -19.46 -13.75
C ILE A 7 -7.99 -18.33 -13.19
N ILE A 8 -8.57 -17.29 -12.57
CA ILE A 8 -7.82 -16.17 -11.97
C ILE A 8 -6.89 -16.63 -10.83
N ALA A 9 -7.20 -17.76 -10.19
CA ALA A 9 -6.34 -18.32 -9.15
C ALA A 9 -4.99 -18.80 -9.71
N ILE A 10 -4.91 -19.21 -10.98
CA ILE A 10 -3.68 -19.77 -11.58
C ILE A 10 -2.57 -18.71 -11.68
N PRO A 11 -2.74 -17.54 -12.35
CA PRO A 11 -1.70 -16.51 -12.41
C PRO A 11 -1.26 -16.02 -11.02
N THR A 12 -2.21 -15.96 -10.09
CA THR A 12 -1.94 -15.53 -8.71
C THR A 12 -1.07 -16.56 -7.98
N GLY A 13 -1.39 -17.85 -8.12
CA GLY A 13 -0.57 -18.95 -7.57
C GLY A 13 0.85 -18.94 -8.13
N VAL A 14 1.01 -18.71 -9.44
CA VAL A 14 2.35 -18.58 -10.08
C VAL A 14 3.17 -17.46 -9.41
N LYS A 15 2.57 -16.31 -9.09
CA LYS A 15 3.28 -15.22 -8.36
C LYS A 15 3.73 -15.66 -6.97
N ILE A 16 2.87 -16.33 -6.20
CA ILE A 16 3.22 -16.84 -4.87
C ILE A 16 4.40 -17.80 -4.93
N PHE A 17 4.37 -18.76 -5.87
CA PHE A 17 5.48 -19.70 -6.04
C PHE A 17 6.77 -19.03 -6.52
N ASN A 18 6.70 -18.03 -7.40
CA ASN A 18 7.88 -17.27 -7.82
C ASN A 18 8.52 -16.49 -6.65
N TRP A 19 7.71 -15.90 -5.76
CA TRP A 19 8.24 -15.24 -4.56
C TRP A 19 8.87 -16.22 -3.58
N LEU A 20 8.25 -17.40 -3.39
CA LEU A 20 8.85 -18.48 -2.60
C LEU A 20 10.17 -18.97 -3.21
N ALA A 21 10.23 -19.14 -4.53
CA ALA A 21 11.43 -19.55 -5.25
C ALA A 21 12.54 -18.48 -5.17
N THR A 22 12.18 -17.20 -5.13
CA THR A 22 13.15 -16.10 -4.95
C THR A 22 13.81 -16.14 -3.57
N MET A 23 13.07 -16.55 -2.54
CA MET A 23 13.62 -16.75 -1.19
C MET A 23 14.41 -18.07 -1.07
N TRP A 24 14.08 -19.08 -1.88
CA TRP A 24 14.69 -20.39 -1.82
C TRP A 24 16.16 -20.34 -2.24
N GLY A 25 17.06 -20.82 -1.37
CA GLY A 25 18.51 -20.79 -1.61
C GLY A 25 19.17 -19.41 -1.42
N GLY A 26 18.40 -18.38 -1.05
CA GLY A 26 18.92 -17.06 -0.71
C GLY A 26 19.37 -16.93 0.76
N GLN A 27 20.01 -15.80 1.08
CA GLN A 27 20.38 -15.42 2.45
C GLN A 27 19.40 -14.38 3.00
N ILE A 28 18.33 -14.85 3.65
CA ILE A 28 17.23 -13.99 4.08
C ILE A 28 17.62 -13.18 5.32
N ARG A 29 17.55 -11.85 5.22
CA ARG A 29 17.65 -10.93 6.36
C ARG A 29 16.25 -10.70 6.95
N PHE A 30 15.99 -11.20 8.16
CA PHE A 30 14.71 -11.04 8.85
C PHE A 30 14.56 -9.65 9.51
N ASN A 31 14.53 -8.62 8.66
CA ASN A 31 14.12 -7.27 9.03
C ASN A 31 12.59 -7.12 8.99
N SER A 32 12.09 -5.99 9.47
CA SER A 32 10.65 -5.73 9.61
C SER A 32 9.92 -5.79 8.26
N ALA A 33 10.50 -5.22 7.20
CA ALA A 33 9.93 -5.28 5.85
C ALA A 33 9.79 -6.73 5.36
N MET A 34 10.83 -7.55 5.52
CA MET A 34 10.83 -8.96 5.10
C MET A 34 9.81 -9.79 5.88
N LEU A 35 9.63 -9.53 7.17
CA LEU A 35 8.60 -10.18 7.97
C LEU A 35 7.20 -9.90 7.44
N TYR A 36 6.90 -8.64 7.11
CA TYR A 36 5.63 -8.30 6.47
C TYR A 36 5.45 -8.96 5.09
N CYS A 37 6.50 -9.07 4.28
CA CYS A 37 6.45 -9.80 3.00
C CYS A 37 6.13 -11.30 3.21
N ILE A 38 6.78 -11.96 4.17
CA ILE A 38 6.51 -13.37 4.48
C ILE A 38 5.10 -13.54 5.05
N GLY A 39 4.69 -12.64 5.96
CA GLY A 39 3.35 -12.60 6.52
C GLY A 39 2.27 -12.40 5.45
N LEU A 40 2.53 -11.56 4.45
CA LEU A 40 1.67 -11.39 3.27
C LEU A 40 1.49 -12.72 2.55
N LEU A 41 2.58 -13.44 2.25
CA LEU A 41 2.47 -14.74 1.56
C LEU A 41 1.59 -15.72 2.34
N ALA A 42 1.78 -15.80 3.66
CA ALA A 42 0.99 -16.70 4.52
C ALA A 42 -0.49 -16.30 4.57
N ILE A 43 -0.80 -15.04 4.90
CA ILE A 43 -2.17 -14.55 5.01
C ILE A 43 -2.89 -14.61 3.65
N PHE A 44 -2.23 -14.15 2.60
CA PHE A 44 -2.82 -14.13 1.27
C PHE A 44 -3.08 -15.55 0.74
N THR A 45 -2.23 -16.53 1.07
CA THR A 45 -2.48 -17.94 0.70
C THR A 45 -3.74 -18.48 1.39
N VAL A 46 -3.92 -18.23 2.69
CA VAL A 46 -5.15 -18.64 3.40
C VAL A 46 -6.39 -17.98 2.78
N GLY A 47 -6.31 -16.68 2.45
CA GLY A 47 -7.38 -15.97 1.75
C GLY A 47 -7.66 -16.51 0.35
N GLY A 48 -6.62 -16.85 -0.41
CA GLY A 48 -6.74 -17.43 -1.74
C GLY A 48 -7.45 -18.79 -1.72
N LEU A 49 -7.13 -19.63 -0.73
CA LEU A 49 -7.79 -20.93 -0.54
C LEU A 49 -9.29 -20.78 -0.26
N SER A 50 -9.70 -19.85 0.61
CA SER A 50 -11.13 -19.58 0.84
C SER A 50 -11.81 -18.92 -0.38
N GLY A 51 -11.06 -18.19 -1.21
CA GLY A 51 -11.59 -17.59 -2.45
C GLY A 51 -11.94 -18.62 -3.52
N ILE A 52 -11.15 -19.69 -3.63
CA ILE A 52 -11.45 -20.80 -4.54
C ILE A 52 -12.77 -21.49 -4.12
N MET A 53 -13.04 -21.56 -2.81
CA MET A 53 -14.31 -22.10 -2.30
C MET A 53 -15.50 -21.26 -2.78
N HIS A 54 -15.40 -19.92 -2.71
CA HIS A 54 -16.43 -19.00 -3.24
C HIS A 54 -16.61 -19.08 -4.76
N ALA A 55 -15.57 -19.46 -5.50
CA ALA A 55 -15.71 -19.64 -6.94
C ALA A 55 -16.63 -20.83 -7.28
N ALA A 56 -16.79 -21.81 -6.38
CA ALA A 56 -17.66 -22.95 -6.56
C ALA A 56 -19.12 -22.62 -6.18
N ALA A 57 -20.01 -22.54 -7.18
CA ALA A 57 -21.43 -22.21 -6.99
C ALA A 57 -22.15 -22.96 -5.85
N PRO A 58 -22.04 -24.30 -5.69
CA PRO A 58 -22.75 -24.99 -4.61
C PRO A 58 -22.23 -24.61 -3.21
N VAL A 59 -20.94 -24.27 -3.09
CA VAL A 59 -20.34 -23.83 -1.83
C VAL A 59 -20.73 -22.38 -1.55
N ASP A 60 -20.72 -21.52 -2.57
CA ASP A 60 -21.13 -20.13 -2.43
C ASP A 60 -22.58 -20.02 -1.97
N LEU A 61 -23.51 -20.86 -2.48
CA LEU A 61 -24.90 -20.86 -2.02
C LEU A 61 -25.06 -21.01 -0.49
N GLN A 62 -24.16 -21.76 0.16
CA GLN A 62 -24.16 -21.94 1.61
C GLN A 62 -23.44 -20.81 2.36
N GLN A 63 -22.42 -20.22 1.74
CA GLN A 63 -21.55 -19.22 2.39
C GLN A 63 -21.97 -17.79 2.08
N HIS A 64 -22.82 -17.58 1.08
CA HIS A 64 -23.25 -16.27 0.62
C HIS A 64 -23.86 -15.46 1.76
N ASP A 65 -23.55 -14.16 1.79
CA ASP A 65 -24.02 -13.26 2.85
C ASP A 65 -23.68 -13.69 4.30
N SER A 66 -22.75 -14.61 4.50
CA SER A 66 -22.26 -15.01 5.83
C SER A 66 -20.95 -14.32 6.21
N TYR A 67 -20.55 -14.49 7.46
CA TYR A 67 -19.22 -14.10 7.95
C TYR A 67 -18.07 -14.81 7.21
N PHE A 68 -18.31 -15.90 6.49
CA PHE A 68 -17.27 -16.58 5.70
C PHE A 68 -16.78 -15.69 4.55
N VAL A 69 -17.70 -15.01 3.84
CA VAL A 69 -17.36 -14.04 2.79
C VAL A 69 -16.60 -12.85 3.37
N VAL A 70 -16.99 -12.40 4.56
CA VAL A 70 -16.31 -11.31 5.27
C VAL A 70 -14.87 -11.72 5.59
N ALA A 71 -14.68 -12.91 6.14
CA ALA A 71 -13.36 -13.45 6.47
C ALA A 71 -12.48 -13.55 5.22
N HIS A 72 -12.98 -14.19 4.15
CA HIS A 72 -12.26 -14.32 2.88
C HIS A 72 -11.77 -12.96 2.36
N PHE A 73 -12.69 -12.00 2.22
CA PHE A 73 -12.36 -10.68 1.68
C PHE A 73 -11.31 -9.95 2.52
N HIS A 74 -11.41 -10.04 3.86
CA HIS A 74 -10.43 -9.42 4.73
C HIS A 74 -9.06 -10.10 4.60
N TYR A 75 -8.98 -11.43 4.48
CA TYR A 75 -7.70 -12.10 4.26
C TYR A 75 -6.98 -11.62 2.99
N VAL A 76 -7.71 -11.45 1.87
CA VAL A 76 -7.09 -11.05 0.59
C VAL A 76 -6.84 -9.55 0.47
N VAL A 77 -7.80 -8.71 0.88
CA VAL A 77 -7.66 -7.24 0.77
C VAL A 77 -6.98 -6.68 2.01
N ALA A 78 -7.61 -6.80 3.17
CA ALA A 78 -7.10 -6.20 4.39
C ALA A 78 -5.73 -6.80 4.76
N GLY A 79 -5.62 -8.12 4.82
CA GLY A 79 -4.41 -8.84 5.20
C GLY A 79 -3.27 -8.71 4.18
N GLY A 80 -3.57 -8.94 2.90
CA GLY A 80 -2.57 -8.87 1.83
C GLY A 80 -2.08 -7.45 1.55
N VAL A 81 -3.02 -6.53 1.28
CA VAL A 81 -2.68 -5.15 0.87
C VAL A 81 -2.05 -4.38 2.03
N MET A 82 -2.58 -4.48 3.26
CA MET A 82 -1.96 -3.76 4.39
C MET A 82 -0.58 -4.30 4.72
N ALA A 83 -0.34 -5.62 4.67
CA ALA A 83 1.00 -6.16 4.86
C ALA A 83 1.98 -5.61 3.80
N GLY A 84 1.55 -5.49 2.54
CA GLY A 84 2.35 -4.87 1.47
C GLY A 84 2.64 -3.39 1.72
N ILE A 85 1.63 -2.62 2.16
CA ILE A 85 1.80 -1.21 2.54
C ILE A 85 2.78 -1.08 3.72
N PHE A 86 2.64 -1.92 4.74
CA PHE A 86 3.51 -1.86 5.92
C PHE A 86 4.93 -2.31 5.60
N ALA A 87 5.12 -3.31 4.74
CA ALA A 87 6.42 -3.66 4.19
C ALA A 87 7.05 -2.48 3.42
N GLY A 88 6.26 -1.85 2.55
CA GLY A 88 6.68 -0.69 1.77
C GLY A 88 7.06 0.51 2.63
N ILE A 89 6.31 0.78 3.71
CA ILE A 89 6.68 1.82 4.69
C ILE A 89 8.04 1.50 5.28
N HIS A 90 8.28 0.30 5.82
CA HIS A 90 9.58 -0.03 6.41
C HIS A 90 10.72 0.00 5.39
N TYR A 91 10.45 -0.37 4.14
CA TYR A 91 11.45 -0.40 3.07
C TYR A 91 11.79 1.01 2.56
N TRP A 92 10.81 1.85 2.23
CA TRP A 92 11.07 3.19 1.65
C TRP A 92 11.12 4.33 2.66
N PHE A 93 10.86 4.09 3.95
CA PHE A 93 10.96 5.14 4.98
C PHE A 93 12.34 5.83 5.02
N PRO A 94 13.48 5.11 4.91
CA PRO A 94 14.79 5.76 4.83
C PRO A 94 14.92 6.68 3.62
N LYS A 95 14.38 6.27 2.47
CA LYS A 95 14.40 7.08 1.24
C LYS A 95 13.57 8.35 1.38
N ALA A 96 12.41 8.28 2.03
CA ALA A 96 11.53 9.43 2.21
C ALA A 96 12.01 10.43 3.29
N THR A 97 12.68 9.93 4.35
CA THR A 97 12.98 10.75 5.54
C THR A 97 14.47 10.96 5.82
N GLY A 98 15.35 10.21 5.15
CA GLY A 98 16.79 10.18 5.45
C GLY A 98 17.15 9.53 6.78
N ARG A 99 16.23 8.78 7.41
CA ARG A 99 16.45 8.11 8.70
C ARG A 99 15.97 6.66 8.72
N LEU A 100 16.64 5.82 9.51
CA LEU A 100 16.26 4.42 9.69
C LEU A 100 15.11 4.26 10.71
N MET A 101 14.21 3.31 10.45
CA MET A 101 13.17 2.91 11.42
C MET A 101 13.75 1.99 12.49
N SER A 102 13.13 1.99 13.68
CA SER A 102 13.49 1.04 14.73
C SER A 102 12.98 -0.37 14.40
N GLU A 103 13.90 -1.30 14.17
CA GLU A 103 13.59 -2.71 13.88
C GLU A 103 12.87 -3.42 15.04
N THR A 104 13.19 -3.09 16.29
CA THR A 104 12.50 -3.68 17.44
C THR A 104 11.01 -3.32 17.44
N LEU A 105 10.68 -2.04 17.23
CA LEU A 105 9.29 -1.58 17.15
C LEU A 105 8.60 -2.12 15.90
N GLY A 106 9.30 -2.20 14.76
CA GLY A 106 8.78 -2.80 13.53
C GLY A 106 8.40 -4.27 13.70
N LYS A 107 9.23 -5.05 14.41
CA LYS A 107 8.95 -6.46 14.73
C LYS A 107 7.76 -6.61 15.69
N TRP A 108 7.64 -5.76 16.72
CA TRP A 108 6.47 -5.76 17.60
C TRP A 108 5.18 -5.40 16.86
N SER A 109 5.25 -4.39 15.99
CA SER A 109 4.17 -4.02 15.09
C SER A 109 3.79 -5.21 14.19
N PHE A 110 4.76 -5.92 13.63
CA PHE A 110 4.51 -7.10 12.80
C PHE A 110 3.82 -8.23 13.56
N TRP A 111 4.29 -8.61 14.75
CA TRP A 111 3.72 -9.74 15.48
C TRP A 111 2.30 -9.44 16.00
N THR A 112 2.07 -8.24 16.50
CA THR A 112 0.73 -7.79 16.89
C THR A 112 -0.21 -7.72 15.68
N TYR A 113 0.29 -7.27 14.53
CA TYR A 113 -0.44 -7.32 13.26
C TYR A 113 -0.80 -8.75 12.88
N PHE A 114 0.19 -9.64 12.78
CA PHE A 114 0.00 -10.99 12.26
C PHE A 114 -0.91 -11.84 13.16
N ILE A 115 -0.69 -11.79 14.48
CA ILE A 115 -1.50 -12.52 15.46
C ILE A 115 -2.89 -11.89 15.57
N GLY A 116 -2.96 -10.57 15.73
CA GLY A 116 -4.24 -9.85 15.85
C GLY A 116 -5.12 -10.04 14.61
N PHE A 117 -4.54 -9.97 13.42
CA PHE A 117 -5.24 -10.19 12.16
C PHE A 117 -5.85 -11.59 12.07
N ASN A 118 -5.04 -12.64 12.30
CA ASN A 118 -5.54 -14.00 12.26
C ASN A 118 -6.57 -14.25 13.36
N LEU A 119 -6.35 -13.74 14.58
CA LEU A 119 -7.31 -13.88 15.66
C LEU A 119 -8.63 -13.13 15.38
N THR A 120 -8.58 -12.04 14.60
CA THR A 120 -9.76 -11.29 14.16
C THR A 120 -10.57 -12.06 13.13
N PHE A 121 -9.93 -12.47 12.04
CA PHE A 121 -10.65 -12.91 10.84
C PHE A 121 -10.68 -14.43 10.68
N PHE A 122 -9.75 -15.18 11.27
CA PHE A 122 -9.77 -16.64 11.18
C PHE A 122 -11.02 -17.22 11.85
N PRO A 123 -11.41 -16.81 13.08
CA PRO A 123 -12.62 -17.31 13.71
C PRO A 123 -13.90 -17.00 12.92
N MET A 124 -13.88 -15.92 12.13
CA MET A 124 -15.03 -15.54 11.30
C MET A 124 -15.37 -16.61 10.25
N HIS A 125 -14.38 -17.34 9.71
CA HIS A 125 -14.65 -18.48 8.82
C HIS A 125 -15.54 -19.52 9.52
N PHE A 126 -15.26 -19.85 10.78
CA PHE A 126 -16.11 -20.77 11.54
C PHE A 126 -17.49 -20.16 11.79
N SER A 127 -17.58 -18.94 12.30
CA SER A 127 -18.90 -18.30 12.53
C SER A 127 -19.77 -18.25 11.27
N GLY A 128 -19.16 -18.03 10.09
CA GLY A 128 -19.86 -18.07 8.81
C GLY A 128 -20.31 -19.48 8.41
N LEU A 129 -19.48 -20.51 8.65
CA LEU A 129 -19.87 -21.91 8.45
C LEU A 129 -21.04 -22.33 9.35
N TYR A 130 -21.10 -21.81 10.58
CA TYR A 130 -22.23 -21.98 11.50
C TYR A 130 -23.48 -21.17 11.10
N GLY A 131 -23.41 -20.42 9.99
CA GLY A 131 -24.56 -19.70 9.42
C GLY A 131 -24.76 -18.29 9.97
N MET A 132 -23.77 -17.69 10.64
CA MET A 132 -23.87 -16.30 11.09
C MET A 132 -23.89 -15.34 9.88
N PRO A 133 -25.00 -14.62 9.64
CA PRO A 133 -25.10 -13.69 8.52
C PRO A 133 -24.31 -12.41 8.82
N ARG A 134 -23.77 -11.80 7.77
CA ARG A 134 -23.09 -10.50 7.86
C ARG A 134 -24.09 -9.37 8.09
N ARG A 135 -23.61 -8.20 8.55
CA ARG A 135 -24.41 -6.98 8.79
C ARG A 135 -25.50 -7.14 9.86
N THR A 136 -25.26 -8.01 10.84
CA THR A 136 -26.08 -8.14 12.03
C THR A 136 -25.40 -7.46 13.21
N TRP A 137 -26.21 -6.84 14.08
CA TRP A 137 -25.72 -6.19 15.29
C TRP A 137 -25.74 -7.14 16.50
N THR A 138 -26.48 -8.25 16.42
CA THR A 138 -26.57 -9.32 17.43
C THR A 138 -26.72 -10.68 16.74
N TYR A 139 -26.46 -11.75 17.48
CA TYR A 139 -26.59 -13.14 17.01
C TYR A 139 -27.42 -13.96 17.98
N ALA A 140 -28.13 -14.96 17.45
CA ALA A 140 -28.93 -15.89 18.24
C ALA A 140 -28.02 -16.80 19.08
N GLU A 141 -28.40 -17.09 20.32
CA GLU A 141 -27.61 -17.88 21.26
C GLU A 141 -27.46 -19.34 20.78
N GLU A 142 -28.49 -19.86 20.10
CA GLU A 142 -28.57 -21.22 19.56
C GLU A 142 -27.52 -21.49 18.48
N LEU A 143 -26.98 -20.46 17.84
CA LEU A 143 -25.89 -20.59 16.85
C LEU A 143 -24.56 -20.98 17.50
N ASN A 144 -24.41 -20.80 18.82
CA ASN A 144 -23.18 -21.14 19.56
C ASN A 144 -21.89 -20.48 19.00
N VAL A 145 -22.02 -19.32 18.35
CA VAL A 145 -20.90 -18.58 17.73
C VAL A 145 -20.23 -17.56 18.66
N GLN A 146 -20.62 -17.51 19.93
CA GLN A 146 -20.14 -16.53 20.90
C GLN A 146 -18.61 -16.54 21.03
N ILE A 147 -18.00 -17.73 21.13
CA ILE A 147 -16.55 -17.84 21.28
C ILE A 147 -15.80 -17.28 20.07
N PHE A 148 -16.29 -17.53 18.86
CA PHE A 148 -15.68 -17.01 17.63
C PHE A 148 -15.76 -15.49 17.56
N ASN A 149 -16.89 -14.90 17.97
CA ASN A 149 -17.06 -13.45 18.02
C ASN A 149 -16.20 -12.79 19.11
N GLN A 150 -16.06 -13.41 20.28
CA GLN A 150 -15.18 -12.93 21.35
C GLN A 150 -13.71 -12.95 20.93
N LEU A 151 -13.24 -14.06 20.34
CA LEU A 151 -11.89 -14.15 19.79
C LEU A 151 -11.67 -13.10 18.71
N SER A 152 -12.62 -12.94 17.79
CA SER A 152 -12.56 -11.93 16.73
C SER A 152 -12.42 -10.51 17.28
N THR A 153 -13.17 -10.21 18.35
CA THR A 153 -13.15 -8.89 19.01
C THR A 153 -11.82 -8.63 19.72
N VAL A 154 -11.29 -9.61 20.45
CA VAL A 154 -9.98 -9.50 21.10
C VAL A 154 -8.88 -9.33 20.04
N GLY A 155 -8.94 -10.13 18.97
CA GLY A 155 -8.07 -10.00 17.81
C GLY A 155 -8.09 -8.59 17.23
N ALA A 156 -9.26 -7.97 17.10
CA ALA A 156 -9.41 -6.64 16.52
C ALA A 156 -8.70 -5.57 17.35
N PHE A 157 -8.73 -5.68 18.68
CA PHE A 157 -7.99 -4.76 19.56
C PHE A 157 -6.47 -4.95 19.45
N ILE A 158 -5.99 -6.20 19.39
CA ILE A 158 -4.56 -6.51 19.18
C ILE A 158 -4.12 -6.00 17.81
N PHE A 159 -4.97 -6.17 16.80
CA PHE A 159 -4.72 -5.67 15.45
C PHE A 159 -4.64 -4.14 15.42
N ALA A 160 -5.55 -3.44 16.09
CA ALA A 160 -5.50 -1.97 16.21
C ALA A 160 -4.22 -1.48 16.90
N LEU A 161 -3.74 -2.21 17.92
CA LEU A 161 -2.47 -1.91 18.58
C LEU A 161 -1.28 -1.93 17.59
N SER A 162 -1.29 -2.81 16.59
CA SER A 162 -0.24 -2.85 15.56
C SER A 162 -0.14 -1.53 14.78
N GLY A 163 -1.28 -0.94 14.41
CA GLY A 163 -1.32 0.37 13.73
C GLY A 163 -0.78 1.50 14.60
N ILE A 164 -1.08 1.46 15.92
CA ILE A 164 -0.55 2.42 16.89
C ILE A 164 0.98 2.28 17.01
N LEU A 165 1.48 1.04 17.11
CA LEU A 165 2.93 0.77 17.18
C LEU A 165 3.65 1.23 15.91
N LEU A 166 3.07 0.99 14.73
CA LEU A 166 3.59 1.46 13.46
C LEU A 166 3.66 2.99 13.41
N LEU A 167 2.55 3.66 13.73
CA LEU A 167 2.48 5.13 13.74
C LEU A 167 3.49 5.72 14.72
N TYR A 168 3.61 5.14 15.91
CA TYR A 168 4.62 5.55 16.89
C TYR A 168 6.04 5.37 16.34
N ASN A 169 6.33 4.24 15.66
CA ASN A 169 7.63 3.99 15.06
C ASN A 169 7.97 5.02 13.96
N ILE A 170 7.01 5.34 13.08
CA ILE A 170 7.14 6.38 12.04
C ILE A 170 7.49 7.73 12.68
N LEU A 171 6.69 8.19 13.65
CA LEU A 171 6.86 9.50 14.28
C LEU A 171 8.17 9.60 15.07
N ARG A 172 8.53 8.54 15.80
CA ARG A 172 9.78 8.47 16.57
C ARG A 172 10.99 8.46 15.64
N SER A 173 10.98 7.63 14.61
CA SER A 173 12.12 7.43 13.71
C SER A 173 12.35 8.63 12.80
N ALA A 174 11.29 9.35 12.41
CA ALA A 174 11.42 10.56 11.61
C ALA A 174 12.16 11.68 12.37
N LYS A 175 12.06 11.70 13.70
CA LYS A 175 12.71 12.69 14.57
C LYS A 175 14.05 12.23 15.13
N LYS A 176 14.16 10.95 15.49
CA LYS A 176 15.27 10.40 16.31
C LYS A 176 15.94 9.17 15.70
N GLY A 177 15.56 8.73 14.50
CA GLY A 177 16.18 7.59 13.82
C GLY A 177 17.62 7.90 13.41
N GLU A 178 18.45 6.88 13.29
CA GLU A 178 19.83 7.04 12.79
C GLU A 178 19.82 7.55 11.35
N PRO A 179 20.76 8.42 10.94
CA PRO A 179 20.87 8.85 9.55
C PRO A 179 20.99 7.65 8.60
N ALA A 180 20.17 7.64 7.56
CA ALA A 180 20.25 6.63 6.52
C ALA A 180 21.28 7.04 5.46
N GLY A 181 22.08 6.09 4.98
CA GLY A 181 22.84 6.26 3.74
C GLY A 181 21.93 6.28 2.51
N HIS A 182 22.53 6.38 1.32
CA HIS A 182 21.79 6.31 0.06
C HIS A 182 21.16 4.92 -0.17
N ASN A 183 21.88 3.85 0.20
CA ASN A 183 21.47 2.45 0.08
C ASN A 183 21.65 1.64 1.39
N PRO A 184 20.76 1.78 2.39
CA PRO A 184 20.89 1.08 3.67
C PRO A 184 20.62 -0.43 3.61
N PHE A 185 20.02 -0.93 2.53
CA PHE A 185 19.62 -2.33 2.41
C PHE A 185 20.48 -3.15 1.44
N ASP A 186 21.43 -2.50 0.74
CA ASP A 186 22.17 -3.11 -0.36
C ASP A 186 21.23 -3.62 -1.47
N ALA A 187 20.26 -2.77 -1.83
CA ALA A 187 19.25 -3.07 -2.83
C ALA A 187 19.77 -2.80 -4.26
N PRO A 188 19.28 -3.55 -5.28
CA PRO A 188 19.85 -3.53 -6.63
C PRO A 188 19.34 -2.39 -7.53
N THR A 189 18.29 -1.69 -7.13
CA THR A 189 17.50 -0.81 -8.00
C THR A 189 17.86 0.68 -7.85
N LEU A 190 17.59 1.47 -8.89
CA LEU A 190 18.06 2.85 -9.03
C LEU A 190 17.59 3.83 -7.95
N GLU A 191 16.46 3.58 -7.29
CA GLU A 191 16.01 4.47 -6.21
C GLU A 191 17.02 4.52 -5.06
N TRP A 192 17.89 3.52 -4.95
CA TRP A 192 18.96 3.44 -3.97
C TRP A 192 20.30 4.01 -4.45
N SER A 193 20.40 4.47 -5.70
CA SER A 193 21.62 5.11 -6.22
C SER A 193 21.70 6.60 -5.91
N ILE A 194 20.59 7.22 -5.49
CA ILE A 194 20.50 8.65 -5.13
C ILE A 194 20.48 8.86 -3.61
N PRO A 195 20.75 10.08 -3.12
CA PRO A 195 20.71 10.39 -1.69
C PRO A 195 19.35 10.10 -1.01
N SER A 196 19.36 10.10 0.32
CA SER A 196 18.18 9.89 1.17
C SER A 196 18.05 11.05 2.17
N PRO A 197 17.08 11.98 2.03
CA PRO A 197 16.06 12.05 0.98
C PRO A 197 16.61 12.45 -0.40
N PRO A 198 15.90 12.15 -1.49
CA PRO A 198 16.33 12.50 -2.84
C PRO A 198 16.24 14.01 -3.09
N HIS A 199 17.04 14.50 -4.04
CA HIS A 199 16.88 15.84 -4.61
C HIS A 199 15.52 15.96 -5.31
N HIS A 200 15.01 17.19 -5.46
CA HIS A 200 13.71 17.43 -6.11
C HIS A 200 13.69 16.98 -7.59
N TYR A 201 14.84 16.99 -8.27
CA TYR A 201 15.01 16.46 -9.62
C TYR A 201 15.34 14.95 -9.68
N ASN A 202 15.44 14.28 -8.54
CA ASN A 202 15.90 12.89 -8.37
C ASN A 202 17.33 12.64 -8.88
N PHE A 203 17.51 12.50 -10.19
CA PHE A 203 18.78 12.14 -10.83
C PHE A 203 19.43 13.38 -11.47
N PRO A 204 20.67 13.75 -11.09
CA PRO A 204 21.42 14.82 -11.74
C PRO A 204 21.63 14.57 -13.24
N VAL A 205 21.94 13.32 -13.59
CA VAL A 205 22.13 12.83 -14.96
C VAL A 205 21.43 11.48 -15.08
N ILE A 206 20.80 11.22 -16.22
CA ILE A 206 20.12 9.94 -16.46
C ILE A 206 21.19 8.83 -16.57
N PRO A 207 21.17 7.82 -15.67
CA PRO A 207 22.13 6.73 -15.72
C PRO A 207 21.84 5.79 -16.91
N GLU A 208 22.90 5.23 -17.50
CA GLU A 208 22.78 4.11 -18.43
C GLU A 208 22.54 2.82 -17.65
N VAL A 209 21.50 2.07 -18.01
CA VAL A 209 21.14 0.79 -17.38
C VAL A 209 21.31 -0.32 -18.38
N ARG A 210 22.16 -1.30 -18.06
CA ARG A 210 22.51 -2.45 -18.90
C ARG A 210 21.99 -3.76 -18.33
N SER A 211 21.64 -3.82 -17.05
CA SER A 211 21.12 -5.01 -16.39
C SER A 211 19.80 -4.77 -15.65
N ARG A 212 19.16 -5.87 -15.22
CA ARG A 212 17.95 -5.80 -14.38
C ARG A 212 18.24 -5.31 -12.97
N GLU A 213 19.45 -5.58 -12.47
CA GLU A 213 19.86 -5.37 -11.07
C GLU A 213 21.17 -4.55 -11.03
N PRO A 214 21.13 -3.31 -11.53
CA PRO A 214 22.33 -2.53 -11.84
C PRO A 214 23.28 -2.32 -10.65
N LEU A 215 22.75 -2.14 -9.44
CA LEU A 215 23.59 -1.84 -8.27
C LEU A 215 24.27 -3.08 -7.66
N TRP A 216 23.92 -4.30 -8.10
CA TRP A 216 24.64 -5.51 -7.69
C TRP A 216 25.79 -5.87 -8.63
N HIS A 217 25.82 -5.31 -9.84
CA HIS A 217 26.95 -5.43 -10.75
C HIS A 217 27.96 -4.33 -10.45
N GLU A 218 29.16 -4.68 -9.99
CA GLU A 218 30.12 -3.71 -9.45
C GLU A 218 30.51 -2.61 -10.46
N ASP A 219 30.79 -2.98 -11.71
CA ASP A 219 31.18 -2.03 -12.76
C ASP A 219 30.03 -1.06 -13.08
N GLU A 220 28.82 -1.60 -13.28
CA GLU A 220 27.62 -0.81 -13.55
C GLU A 220 27.23 0.09 -12.35
N ARG A 221 27.30 -0.43 -11.12
CA ARG A 221 27.08 0.35 -9.90
C ARG A 221 28.01 1.55 -9.84
N ARG A 222 29.31 1.36 -10.07
CA ARG A 222 30.30 2.44 -10.01
C ARG A 222 30.02 3.53 -11.03
N GLU A 223 29.66 3.13 -12.26
CA GLU A 223 29.27 4.06 -13.33
C GLU A 223 28.01 4.86 -12.94
N ILE A 224 27.00 4.19 -12.39
CA ILE A 224 25.73 4.82 -11.97
C ILE A 224 25.92 5.72 -10.76
N GLU A 225 26.59 5.27 -9.70
CA GLU A 225 26.81 6.07 -8.49
C GLU A 225 27.68 7.30 -8.77
N ALA A 226 28.64 7.21 -9.71
CA ALA A 226 29.45 8.35 -10.12
C ALA A 226 28.62 9.50 -10.71
N VAL A 227 27.52 9.20 -11.42
CA VAL A 227 26.63 10.22 -12.00
C VAL A 227 25.46 10.58 -11.10
N THR A 228 24.98 9.65 -10.27
CA THR A 228 23.76 9.84 -9.47
C THR A 228 24.00 10.43 -8.08
N LEU A 229 25.20 10.28 -7.52
CA LEU A 229 25.62 10.93 -6.27
C LEU A 229 26.37 12.25 -6.49
N GLY A 230 26.69 12.59 -7.74
CA GLY A 230 27.32 13.85 -8.12
C GLY A 230 26.35 15.05 -8.10
N GLU A 231 26.88 16.25 -8.24
CA GLU A 231 26.07 17.45 -8.47
C GLU A 231 25.72 17.58 -9.95
N ALA A 232 24.53 18.12 -10.25
CA ALA A 232 24.12 18.37 -11.61
C ALA A 232 24.94 19.56 -12.18
N ALA A 233 25.57 19.38 -13.34
CA ALA A 233 26.30 20.46 -14.00
C ALA A 233 25.39 21.63 -14.41
N GLU A 234 24.15 21.30 -14.77
CA GLU A 234 23.04 22.22 -14.99
C GLU A 234 21.81 21.62 -14.30
N GLU A 235 21.06 22.43 -13.56
CA GLU A 235 19.90 21.94 -12.83
C GLU A 235 18.83 21.44 -13.83
N PRO A 236 18.35 20.19 -13.71
CA PRO A 236 17.31 19.68 -14.59
C PRO A 236 16.07 20.57 -14.54
N HIS A 237 15.46 20.80 -15.70
CA HIS A 237 14.28 21.65 -15.80
C HIS A 237 13.07 21.02 -15.09
N MET A 238 12.62 21.64 -14.00
CA MET A 238 11.54 21.14 -13.16
C MET A 238 10.22 21.87 -13.42
N PRO A 239 9.07 21.17 -13.38
CA PRO A 239 7.77 21.81 -13.52
C PRO A 239 7.47 22.71 -12.32
N ASN A 240 6.81 23.84 -12.57
CA ASN A 240 6.34 24.76 -11.56
C ASN A 240 5.16 24.18 -10.76
N PRO A 241 5.03 24.54 -9.46
CA PRO A 241 3.85 24.17 -8.68
C PRO A 241 2.61 24.92 -9.17
N SER A 242 1.49 24.21 -9.31
CA SER A 242 0.20 24.74 -9.73
C SER A 242 -0.87 24.55 -8.66
N PHE A 243 -1.73 25.55 -8.46
CA PHE A 243 -2.88 25.47 -7.55
C PHE A 243 -4.15 24.94 -8.24
N TRP A 244 -4.18 24.90 -9.57
CA TRP A 244 -5.37 24.47 -10.33
C TRP A 244 -5.79 23.02 -10.08
N PRO A 245 -4.90 22.03 -9.89
CA PRO A 245 -5.31 20.68 -9.52
C PRO A 245 -6.12 20.64 -8.21
N LEU A 246 -5.71 21.44 -7.22
CA LEU A 246 -6.42 21.54 -5.94
C LEU A 246 -7.81 22.17 -6.12
N LEU A 247 -7.91 23.28 -6.87
CA LEU A 247 -9.19 23.92 -7.13
C LEU A 247 -10.13 23.03 -7.95
N THR A 248 -9.59 22.28 -8.91
CA THR A 248 -10.36 21.30 -9.69
C THR A 248 -10.92 20.20 -8.78
N ALA A 249 -10.11 19.68 -7.85
CA ALA A 249 -10.56 18.69 -6.87
C ALA A 249 -11.64 19.26 -5.92
N MET A 250 -11.49 20.52 -5.51
CA MET A 250 -12.50 21.23 -4.71
C MET A 250 -13.81 21.41 -5.49
N GLY A 251 -13.75 21.78 -6.78
CA GLY A 251 -14.92 21.90 -7.65
C GLY A 251 -15.64 20.57 -7.85
N ALA A 252 -14.90 19.48 -8.06
CA ALA A 252 -15.47 18.14 -8.16
C ALA A 252 -16.13 17.71 -6.84
N THR A 253 -15.50 17.99 -5.70
CA THR A 253 -16.04 17.70 -4.37
C THR A 253 -17.29 18.52 -4.08
N LEU A 254 -17.29 19.80 -4.46
CA LEU A 254 -18.46 20.67 -4.37
C LEU A 254 -19.61 20.12 -5.22
N THR A 255 -19.34 19.68 -6.45
CA THR A 255 -20.33 19.01 -7.31
C THR A 255 -20.98 17.85 -6.57
N TRP A 256 -20.18 16.98 -5.96
CA TRP A 256 -20.66 15.84 -5.19
C TRP A 256 -21.50 16.26 -3.98
N GLY A 257 -21.04 17.25 -3.22
CA GLY A 257 -21.79 17.80 -2.09
C GLY A 257 -23.14 18.39 -2.49
N LEU A 258 -23.19 19.08 -3.64
CA LEU A 258 -24.41 19.70 -4.15
C LEU A 258 -25.40 18.67 -4.73
N ILE A 259 -24.92 17.54 -5.26
CA ILE A 259 -25.80 16.42 -5.68
C ILE A 259 -26.64 15.91 -4.50
N MET A 260 -26.07 15.90 -3.29
CA MET A 260 -26.77 15.43 -2.08
C MET A 260 -27.92 16.35 -1.63
N THR A 261 -27.99 17.58 -2.14
CA THR A 261 -29.02 18.57 -1.75
C THR A 261 -30.38 18.35 -2.41
N ARG A 262 -30.52 17.39 -3.33
CA ARG A 262 -31.73 17.14 -4.16
C ARG A 262 -32.14 18.30 -5.08
N ILE A 263 -31.38 19.40 -5.12
CA ILE A 263 -31.59 20.52 -6.03
C ILE A 263 -30.91 20.19 -7.36
N TRP A 264 -31.70 19.96 -8.41
CA TRP A 264 -31.19 19.43 -9.69
C TRP A 264 -30.14 20.31 -10.36
N TRP A 265 -30.23 21.65 -10.21
CA TRP A 265 -29.32 22.59 -10.85
C TRP A 265 -28.09 22.92 -9.99
N ALA A 266 -28.12 22.68 -8.68
CA ALA A 266 -27.02 23.04 -7.79
C ALA A 266 -25.68 22.38 -8.17
N PRO A 267 -25.62 21.10 -8.59
CA PRO A 267 -24.38 20.48 -9.08
C PRO A 267 -23.71 21.22 -10.25
N LEU A 268 -24.48 21.97 -11.04
CA LEU A 268 -23.95 22.74 -12.17
C LEU A 268 -22.96 23.82 -11.71
N ILE A 269 -23.07 24.33 -10.48
CA ILE A 269 -22.11 25.28 -9.91
C ILE A 269 -20.73 24.62 -9.76
N GLY A 270 -20.68 23.43 -9.15
CA GLY A 270 -19.44 22.70 -8.97
C GLY A 270 -18.84 22.25 -10.31
N LEU A 271 -19.69 21.84 -11.26
CA LEU A 271 -19.27 21.44 -12.59
C LEU A 271 -18.71 22.63 -13.39
N ALA A 272 -19.35 23.80 -13.31
CA ALA A 272 -18.85 25.03 -13.90
C ALA A 272 -17.49 25.43 -13.30
N LEU A 273 -17.36 25.39 -11.97
CA LEU A 273 -16.08 25.66 -11.29
C LEU A 273 -14.99 24.70 -11.76
N THR A 274 -15.30 23.40 -11.83
CA THR A 274 -14.37 22.36 -12.32
C THR A 274 -13.96 22.63 -13.76
N GLY A 275 -14.92 22.93 -14.64
CA GLY A 275 -14.66 23.24 -16.05
C GLY A 275 -13.79 24.48 -16.23
N ILE A 276 -14.05 25.54 -15.46
CA ILE A 276 -13.23 26.75 -15.46
C ILE A 276 -11.82 26.42 -14.98
N CYS A 277 -11.66 25.69 -13.87
CA CYS A 277 -10.34 25.34 -13.35
C CYS A 277 -9.54 24.48 -14.34
N ILE A 278 -10.16 23.50 -15.00
CA ILE A 278 -9.51 22.69 -16.03
C ILE A 278 -9.09 23.56 -17.21
N PHE A 279 -9.96 24.46 -17.66
CA PHE A 279 -9.64 25.36 -18.77
C PHE A 279 -8.47 26.28 -18.43
N MET A 280 -8.48 26.91 -17.25
CA MET A 280 -7.40 27.77 -16.79
C MET A 280 -6.09 27.00 -16.59
N TRP A 281 -6.17 25.77 -16.05
CA TRP A 281 -5.01 24.90 -15.92
C TRP A 281 -4.39 24.54 -17.28
N ALA A 282 -5.22 24.26 -18.28
CA ALA A 282 -4.76 23.94 -19.63
C ALA A 282 -4.00 25.10 -20.30
N THR A 283 -4.22 26.34 -19.85
CA THR A 283 -3.52 27.53 -20.34
C THR A 283 -2.28 27.89 -19.52
N GLU A 284 -2.04 27.23 -18.39
CA GLU A 284 -0.87 27.46 -17.56
C GLU A 284 0.35 26.74 -18.16
N ASP A 285 1.39 27.51 -18.47
CA ASP A 285 2.66 26.92 -18.90
C ASP A 285 3.36 26.28 -17.68
N PRO A 286 3.57 24.95 -17.69
CA PRO A 286 4.21 24.25 -16.57
C PRO A 286 5.66 24.68 -16.34
N PHE A 287 6.28 25.38 -17.29
CA PHE A 287 7.70 25.71 -17.28
C PHE A 287 7.99 27.21 -17.44
N ALA A 288 6.98 28.07 -17.25
CA ALA A 288 7.18 29.52 -17.34
C ALA A 288 8.28 30.01 -16.37
N GLU A 289 9.17 30.88 -16.87
CA GLU A 289 10.17 31.56 -16.03
C GLU A 289 9.46 32.44 -14.98
N LYS A 290 9.89 32.35 -13.72
CA LYS A 290 9.38 33.18 -12.61
C LYS A 290 9.64 34.66 -12.91
N GLY A 291 8.69 35.32 -13.56
CA GLY A 291 8.76 36.73 -13.94
C GLY A 291 8.07 37.09 -15.26
N SER A 292 7.65 36.11 -16.08
CA SER A 292 7.00 36.39 -17.38
C SER A 292 5.49 36.67 -17.32
N HIS A 293 4.91 36.91 -16.13
CA HIS A 293 3.60 37.57 -16.03
C HIS A 293 3.73 39.07 -16.37
N SER A 294 4.12 39.34 -17.61
CA SER A 294 4.03 40.64 -18.28
C SER A 294 3.15 40.46 -19.51
N ALA A 295 1.92 40.94 -19.40
CA ALA A 295 1.05 41.38 -20.49
C ALA A 295 0.65 40.33 -21.55
N ALA A 296 -0.55 39.79 -21.40
CA ALA A 296 -1.54 39.69 -22.48
C ALA A 296 -2.95 39.72 -21.86
#